data_AF-A0A815S0H2-F1
#
_entry.id   AF-A0A815S0H2-F1
#
_cell.length_a   1.000
_cell.length_b   1.000
_cell.length_c   1.000
_cell.angle_alpha   90.00
_cell.angle_beta   90.00
_cell.angle_gamma   90.00
#
_symmetry.space_group_name_H-M   'P 1'
#
loop_
_entity.id
_entity.type
_entity.pdbx_description
1 polymer ?
#
loop_
_entity_poly.entity_id
_entity_poly.type
_entity_poly.pdbx_seq_one_letter_code
_entity_poly.pdbx_strand_id
1 'polypeptide(L)'
;MSLHVDHLQRALSCCGIDSYTDWFETPYGSLQSQVPSSCCKISLNHTCTSTHLKTVNLPTDLNTNGCYSTVISTIKSNYPIFGGIILTIALFPLAAVILSCCLAHQLSKHRYERVD
;
A
#
# COMPACT_ATOMS: atom_id res chain seq x y z
N MET A 1 8.30 15.40 -7.74
CA MET A 1 8.36 13.93 -7.63
C MET A 1 7.50 13.51 -6.44
N SER A 2 6.52 12.64 -6.64
CA SER A 2 5.52 12.32 -5.60
C SER A 2 6.01 11.20 -4.71
N LEU A 3 6.49 11.53 -3.50
CA LEU A 3 6.98 10.57 -2.49
C LEU A 3 6.08 9.33 -2.31
N HIS A 4 4.75 9.51 -2.39
CA HIS A 4 3.78 8.43 -2.26
C HIS A 4 3.90 7.35 -3.36
N VAL A 5 4.16 7.77 -4.60
CA VAL A 5 4.34 6.84 -5.73
C VAL A 5 5.64 6.06 -5.57
N ASP A 6 6.70 6.74 -5.11
CA ASP A 6 7.99 6.12 -4.88
C ASP A 6 7.93 5.06 -3.78
N HIS A 7 7.18 5.33 -2.70
CA HIS A 7 6.95 4.36 -1.63
C HIS A 7 6.18 3.13 -2.13
N LEU A 8 5.10 3.34 -2.89
CA LEU A 8 4.29 2.25 -3.44
C LEU A 8 5.12 1.33 -4.34
N GLN A 9 5.90 1.94 -5.25
CA GLN A 9 6.75 1.22 -6.20
C GLN A 9 7.82 0.38 -5.51
N ARG A 10 8.45 0.91 -4.45
CA ARG A 10 9.42 0.17 -3.63
C ARG A 10 8.75 -0.96 -2.84
N ALA A 11 7.63 -0.67 -2.20
CA ALA A 11 6.93 -1.63 -1.34
C ALA A 11 6.41 -2.85 -2.12
N LEU A 12 5.98 -2.63 -3.37
CA LEU A 12 5.39 -3.66 -4.21
C LEU A 12 6.32 -4.16 -5.32
N SER A 13 7.55 -3.64 -5.41
CA SER A 13 8.51 -3.96 -6.48
C SER A 13 7.86 -3.84 -7.88
N CYS A 14 7.22 -2.71 -8.14
CA CYS A 14 6.50 -2.40 -9.38
C CYS A 14 6.94 -1.04 -9.95
N CYS A 15 6.58 -0.74 -11.19
CA CYS A 15 6.85 0.56 -11.82
C CYS A 15 5.73 0.97 -12.76
N GLY A 16 5.29 2.22 -12.65
CA GLY A 16 4.13 2.74 -13.40
C GLY A 16 2.80 2.15 -12.95
N ILE A 17 1.73 2.49 -13.67
CA ILE A 17 0.37 2.02 -13.43
C ILE A 17 0.23 0.61 -14.02
N ASP A 18 0.45 0.51 -15.32
CA ASP A 18 0.36 -0.71 -16.13
C ASP A 18 1.76 -1.23 -16.50
N SER A 19 2.72 -0.32 -16.72
CA SER A 19 4.12 -0.68 -16.92
C SER A 19 5.06 0.51 -16.68
N TYR A 20 6.37 0.23 -16.62
CA TYR A 20 7.40 1.26 -16.48
C TYR A 20 7.35 2.32 -17.61
N THR A 21 6.79 1.97 -18.77
CA THR A 21 6.62 2.87 -19.92
C THR A 21 5.71 4.04 -19.64
N ASP A 22 4.81 3.94 -18.65
CA ASP A 22 3.89 5.01 -18.27
C ASP A 22 4.63 6.29 -17.87
N TRP A 23 5.87 6.16 -17.40
CA TRP A 23 6.73 7.30 -17.10
C TRP A 23 7.14 8.08 -18.34
N PHE A 24 7.21 7.47 -19.52
CA PHE A 24 7.59 8.15 -20.76
C PHE A 24 6.50 9.07 -21.28
N GLU A 25 5.25 8.81 -20.95
CA GLU A 25 4.11 9.68 -21.25
C GLU A 25 4.06 10.91 -20.32
N THR A 26 4.86 10.92 -19.26
CA THR A 26 4.93 12.07 -18.34
C THR A 26 5.94 13.12 -18.82
N PRO A 27 5.78 14.41 -18.43
CA PRO A 27 6.80 15.43 -18.67
C PRO A 27 8.18 15.07 -18.09
N TYR A 28 8.23 14.18 -17.09
CA TYR A 28 9.47 13.70 -16.47
C TYR A 28 10.24 12.72 -17.37
N GLY A 29 9.55 11.73 -17.95
CA GLY A 29 10.19 10.69 -18.75
C GLY A 29 10.25 10.96 -20.25
N SER A 30 9.38 11.82 -20.79
CA SER A 30 9.24 12.08 -22.24
C SER A 30 10.51 12.61 -22.92
N LEU A 31 11.35 13.38 -22.21
CA LEU A 31 12.55 13.99 -22.80
C LEU A 31 13.79 13.08 -22.76
N GLN A 32 13.86 12.11 -21.85
CA GLN A 32 15.09 11.35 -21.58
C GLN A 32 14.88 9.86 -21.33
N SER A 33 13.66 9.35 -21.54
CA SER A 33 13.27 7.96 -21.22
C SER A 33 13.68 7.58 -19.79
N GLN A 34 13.30 8.43 -18.84
CA GLN A 34 13.63 8.30 -17.42
C GLN A 34 12.48 7.69 -16.65
N VAL A 35 12.85 6.93 -15.62
CA VAL A 35 11.95 6.38 -14.59
C VAL A 35 12.47 6.82 -13.22
N PRO A 36 11.61 6.94 -12.19
CA PRO A 36 12.07 7.22 -10.84
C PRO A 36 12.97 6.12 -10.27
N SER A 37 13.84 6.50 -9.33
CA SER A 37 14.71 5.56 -8.61
C SER A 37 13.95 4.44 -7.87
N SER A 38 12.69 4.66 -7.52
CA SER A 38 11.81 3.64 -6.90
C SER A 38 11.46 2.48 -7.83
N CYS A 39 11.58 2.64 -9.14
CA CYS A 39 11.37 1.57 -10.11
C CYS A 39 12.56 0.60 -10.23
N CYS A 40 13.71 0.97 -9.67
CA CYS A 40 14.91 0.16 -9.68
C CYS A 40 14.78 -1.03 -8.71
N LYS A 41 15.27 -2.19 -9.15
CA LYS A 41 15.43 -3.33 -8.24
C LYS A 41 16.60 -3.06 -7.31
N ILE A 42 16.43 -3.39 -6.03
CA ILE A 42 17.49 -3.29 -5.03
C ILE A 42 18.43 -4.48 -5.26
N SER A 43 19.35 -4.34 -6.22
CA SER A 43 20.41 -5.31 -6.50
C SER A 43 21.75 -4.72 -6.08
N LEU A 44 22.52 -5.49 -5.30
CA LEU A 44 23.81 -5.09 -4.71
C LEU A 44 24.88 -4.69 -5.75
N ASN A 45 24.70 -5.02 -7.03
CA ASN A 45 25.76 -4.91 -8.05
C ASN A 45 25.40 -4.08 -9.29
N HIS A 46 24.21 -3.47 -9.37
CA HIS A 46 23.79 -2.74 -10.57
C HIS A 46 23.32 -1.31 -10.25
N THR A 47 24.02 -0.35 -10.84
CA THR A 47 23.67 1.08 -10.76
C THR A 47 22.47 1.34 -11.67
N CYS A 48 21.26 1.04 -11.20
CA CYS A 48 20.05 1.59 -11.80
C CYS A 48 20.05 3.09 -11.52
N THR A 49 20.73 3.83 -12.38
CA THR A 49 20.81 5.28 -12.29
C THR A 49 19.53 5.82 -12.92
N SER A 50 18.83 6.73 -12.25
CA SER A 50 17.59 7.35 -12.72
C SER A 50 17.70 8.01 -14.11
N THR A 51 18.91 8.12 -14.64
CA THR A 51 19.31 8.70 -15.91
C THR A 51 19.51 7.60 -16.96
N HIS A 52 18.65 7.61 -17.98
CA HIS A 52 18.71 6.81 -19.20
C HIS A 52 18.65 5.29 -19.05
N LEU A 53 17.49 4.72 -19.40
CA LEU A 53 17.31 3.27 -19.61
C LEU A 53 18.20 2.67 -20.71
N LYS A 54 18.95 3.47 -21.46
CA LYS A 54 19.91 3.01 -22.48
C LYS A 54 21.03 2.14 -21.91
N THR A 55 21.30 2.24 -20.60
CA THR A 55 22.35 1.46 -19.91
C THR A 55 21.78 0.41 -18.95
N VAL A 56 20.46 0.25 -18.89
CA VAL A 56 19.79 -0.64 -17.94
C VAL A 56 19.49 -1.97 -18.64
N ASN A 57 19.92 -3.08 -18.05
CA ASN A 57 19.55 -4.40 -18.56
C ASN A 57 18.12 -4.72 -18.11
N LEU A 58 17.15 -4.49 -18.99
CA LEU A 58 15.79 -4.98 -18.79
C LEU A 58 15.76 -6.50 -19.04
N PRO A 59 15.17 -7.33 -18.15
CA PRO A 59 14.38 -7.00 -16.94
C PRO A 59 15.16 -7.12 -15.61
N THR A 60 16.47 -7.30 -15.64
CA THR A 60 17.30 -7.65 -14.46
C THR A 60 17.36 -6.52 -13.43
N ASP A 61 17.42 -5.27 -13.89
CA ASP A 61 17.71 -4.11 -13.04
C ASP A 61 16.47 -3.25 -12.71
N LEU A 62 15.36 -3.47 -13.42
CA LEU A 62 14.13 -2.67 -13.32
C LEU A 62 12.91 -3.54 -13.02
N ASN A 63 11.99 -3.00 -12.22
CA ASN A 63 10.64 -3.54 -12.11
C ASN A 63 9.84 -3.15 -13.36
N THR A 64 9.53 -4.12 -14.22
CA THR A 64 8.78 -3.87 -15.48
C THR A 64 7.27 -3.97 -15.32
N ASN A 65 6.81 -4.60 -14.24
CA ASN A 65 5.39 -4.83 -13.96
C ASN A 65 4.73 -3.56 -13.43
N GLY A 66 3.52 -3.26 -13.92
CA GLY A 66 2.68 -2.19 -13.40
C GLY A 66 2.20 -2.43 -11.98
N CYS A 67 2.08 -1.34 -11.21
CA CYS A 67 1.63 -1.42 -9.83
C CYS A 67 0.16 -1.83 -9.69
N TYR A 68 -0.70 -1.51 -10.66
CA TYR A 68 -2.13 -1.88 -10.59
C TYR A 68 -2.31 -3.40 -10.53
N SER A 69 -1.74 -4.12 -11.49
CA SER A 69 -1.81 -5.59 -11.53
C SER A 69 -1.14 -6.21 -10.30
N THR A 70 0.00 -5.68 -9.88
CA THR A 70 0.72 -6.18 -8.69
C THR A 70 -0.11 -6.04 -7.42
N VAL A 71 -0.76 -4.88 -7.17
CA VAL A 71 -1.67 -4.69 -6.02
C VAL A 71 -2.78 -5.75 -6.03
N ILE A 72 -3.48 -5.91 -7.15
CA ILE A 72 -4.58 -6.86 -7.26
C ILE A 72 -4.09 -8.29 -7.05
N SER A 73 -2.93 -8.65 -7.58
CA SER A 73 -2.34 -9.98 -7.39
C SER A 73 -1.97 -10.25 -5.93
N THR A 74 -1.44 -9.25 -5.21
CA THR A 74 -1.07 -9.34 -3.80
C THR A 74 -2.29 -9.50 -2.90
N ILE A 75 -3.38 -8.78 -3.21
CA ILE A 75 -4.65 -8.92 -2.49
C ILE A 75 -5.23 -10.31 -2.75
N LYS A 76 -5.25 -10.78 -4.00
CA LYS A 76 -5.80 -12.10 -4.34
C LYS A 76 -5.01 -13.24 -3.70
N SER A 77 -3.67 -13.17 -3.68
CA SER A 77 -2.82 -14.21 -3.08
C SER A 77 -2.91 -14.26 -1.55
N ASN A 78 -3.28 -13.14 -0.91
CA ASN A 78 -3.38 -13.02 0.55
C ASN A 78 -4.81 -12.68 1.03
N TYR A 79 -5.83 -12.98 0.22
CA TYR A 79 -7.20 -12.55 0.51
C TYR A 79 -7.75 -13.02 1.89
N PRO A 80 -7.37 -14.21 2.43
CA PRO A 80 -7.86 -14.61 3.75
C PRO A 80 -7.35 -13.70 4.88
N ILE A 81 -6.13 -13.18 4.75
CA ILE A 81 -5.53 -12.25 5.74
C ILE A 81 -6.30 -10.94 5.75
N PHE A 82 -6.50 -10.34 4.57
CA PHE A 82 -7.26 -9.10 4.43
C PHE A 82 -8.72 -9.28 4.90
N GLY A 83 -9.34 -10.41 4.59
CA GLY A 83 -10.68 -10.75 5.07
C GLY A 83 -10.75 -10.80 6.60
N GLY A 84 -9.76 -11.42 7.26
CA GLY A 84 -9.67 -11.46 8.72
C GLY A 84 -9.58 -10.06 9.35
N ILE A 85 -8.72 -9.19 8.82
CA ILE A 85 -8.58 -7.81 9.30
C ILE A 85 -9.92 -7.07 9.23
N ILE A 86 -10.61 -7.14 8.08
CA ILE A 86 -11.90 -6.48 7.87
C ILE A 86 -12.96 -7.02 8.84
N LEU A 87 -13.01 -8.34 9.00
CA LEU A 87 -13.97 -8.99 9.91
C LEU A 87 -13.73 -8.58 11.36
N THR A 88 -12.47 -8.55 11.81
CA THR A 88 -12.12 -8.11 13.16
C THR A 88 -12.52 -6.66 13.40
N ILE A 89 -12.23 -5.77 12.44
CA ILE A 89 -12.60 -4.35 12.53
C ILE A 89 -14.13 -4.18 12.57
N ALA A 90 -14.89 -5.04 11.89
CA ALA A 90 -16.35 -4.99 11.93
C ALA A 90 -16.92 -5.50 13.27
N LEU A 91 -16.33 -6.55 13.86
CA LEU A 91 -16.84 -7.18 15.08
C LEU A 91 -16.37 -6.50 16.38
N PHE A 92 -15.16 -5.95 16.40
CA PHE A 92 -14.58 -5.34 17.60
C PHE A 92 -15.40 -4.16 18.17
N PRO A 93 -15.93 -3.23 17.34
CA PRO A 93 -16.81 -2.16 17.81
C PRO A 93 -18.10 -2.66 18.44
N LEU A 94 -18.65 -3.79 17.98
CA LEU A 94 -19.88 -4.35 18.55
C LEU A 94 -19.68 -4.77 20.01
N ALA A 95 -18.56 -5.44 20.30
CA ALA A 95 -18.20 -5.79 21.66
C ALA A 95 -17.97 -4.54 22.54
N ALA A 96 -17.30 -3.52 21.99
CA ALA A 96 -17.06 -2.26 22.69
C ALA A 96 -18.37 -1.51 23.03
N VAL A 97 -19.33 -1.49 22.11
CA VAL A 97 -20.67 -0.90 22.32
C VAL A 97 -21.41 -1.66 23.41
N ILE A 98 -21.44 -3.00 23.35
CA ILE A 98 -22.12 -3.83 24.36
C ILE A 98 -21.55 -3.56 25.75
N LEU A 99 -20.22 -3.58 25.90
CA LEU A 99 -19.56 -3.32 27.19
C LEU A 99 -19.86 -1.90 27.70
N SER A 100 -19.84 -0.91 26.82
CA SER A 100 -20.17 0.47 27.15
C SER A 100 -21.62 0.62 27.62
N CYS A 101 -22.57 -0.05 26.95
CA CYS A 101 -23.98 -0.10 27.35
C CYS A 101 -24.15 -0.80 28.71
N CYS A 102 -23.49 -1.94 28.93
CA CYS A 102 -23.54 -2.65 30.21
C CYS A 102 -23.00 -1.80 31.36
N LEU A 103 -21.87 -1.11 31.15
CA LEU A 103 -21.27 -0.23 32.15
C LEU A 103 -22.19 0.97 32.47
N ALA A 104 -22.77 1.59 31.44
CA ALA A 104 -23.71 2.70 31.63
C ALA A 104 -24.94 2.28 32.45
N HIS A 105 -25.51 1.10 32.17
CA HIS A 105 -26.64 0.57 32.92
C HIS A 105 -26.32 0.31 34.40
N GLN A 106 -25.13 -0.21 34.70
CA GLN A 106 -24.70 -0.42 36.09
C GLN A 106 -24.54 0.91 36.83
N LEU A 107 -23.96 1.93 36.18
CA LEU A 107 -23.82 3.26 36.77
C LEU A 107 -25.17 3.93 37.03
N SER A 108 -26.14 3.81 36.11
CA SER A 108 -27.48 4.37 36.32
C SER A 108 -28.20 3.70 37.47
N LYS A 109 -28.08 2.37 37.61
CA LYS A 109 -28.70 1.64 38.72
C LYS A 109 -28.11 2.05 40.07
N HIS A 110 -26.78 2.07 40.19
CA HIS A 110 -26.11 2.46 41.43
C HIS A 110 -26.34 3.95 41.78
N ARG A 111 -26.58 4.82 40.79
CA ARG A 111 -26.94 6.22 41.04
C ARG A 111 -28.37 6.38 41.56
N TYR A 112 -29.32 5.55 41.11
CA TYR A 112 -30.70 5.55 41.59
C TYR A 112 -30.80 5.11 43.06
N GLU A 113 -30.12 4.03 43.45
CA GLU A 113 -30.12 3.50 44.83
C GLU A 113 -29.49 4.43 45.88
N ARG A 114 -28.84 5.55 45.47
CA ARG A 114 -28.29 6.55 46.40
C ARG A 114 -29.18 7.77 46.62
N VAL A 115 -30.31 7.87 45.93
CA VAL A 115 -31.23 9.03 45.99
C VAL A 115 -32.50 8.72 46.79
N ASP A 116 -32.76 7.44 47.09
CA ASP A 116 -33.72 6.99 48.10
C ASP A 116 -33.03 6.80 49.47
#